data_AF-A0A8H5T902-F1
#
_entry.id   AF-A0A8H5T902-F1
#
_cell.length_a   1.000
_cell.length_b   1.000
_cell.length_c   1.000
_cell.angle_alpha   90.00
_cell.angle_beta   90.00
_cell.angle_gamma   90.00
#
_symmetry.space_group_name_H-M   'P 1'
#
loop_
_entity.id
_entity.type
_entity.pdbx_description
1 polymer ?
#
loop_
_entity_poly.entity_id
_entity_poly.type
_entity_poly.pdbx_seq_one_letter_code
_entity_poly.pdbx_strand_id
1 'polypeptide(L)'
;MKSPIVVAILGAILPVAAAPNPVTQELKETWHEAGQTRRRIHVTAEGTPPDDFCQFMGGVNKQCYIHESYGHVVDTSYELGLGGDQRFWADSEYALENWKTKTNCKPGPDECVNVQRSRSFIKRDDEDRVRPGLCLVNAEVKETWHEIRTRRRIHVTAEGADVTIFCNRMKGENKQCYDHKCYDPPYVVDISHDLGPAGDHTFWEDYKQTMDLWMKETSCKTG
;
A
#
# COMPACT_ATOMS: atom_id res chain seq x y z
N MET A 1 -50.17 47.03 -39.74
CA MET A 1 -48.86 46.36 -39.89
C MET A 1 -48.35 46.05 -38.49
N LYS A 2 -48.25 44.78 -38.10
CA LYS A 2 -47.88 44.36 -36.73
C LYS A 2 -46.39 44.03 -36.73
N SER A 3 -45.59 44.78 -35.95
CA SER A 3 -44.16 44.50 -35.77
C SER A 3 -43.95 43.25 -34.93
N PRO A 4 -43.06 42.32 -35.32
CA PRO A 4 -42.72 41.18 -34.50
C PRO A 4 -41.83 41.61 -33.32
N ILE A 5 -42.19 41.16 -32.12
CA ILE A 5 -41.38 41.29 -30.92
C ILE A 5 -40.28 40.21 -31.00
N VAL A 6 -39.04 40.63 -31.20
CA VAL A 6 -37.87 39.75 -31.12
C VAL A 6 -37.51 39.59 -29.65
N VAL A 7 -37.85 38.45 -29.07
CA VAL A 7 -37.41 38.08 -27.72
C VAL A 7 -35.97 37.58 -27.82
N ALA A 8 -35.01 38.44 -27.49
CA ALA A 8 -33.61 38.05 -27.35
C ALA A 8 -33.44 37.25 -26.05
N ILE A 9 -33.36 35.92 -26.18
CA ILE A 9 -32.98 35.04 -25.08
C ILE A 9 -31.47 35.18 -24.89
N LEU A 10 -31.07 36.04 -23.96
CA LEU A 10 -29.72 36.09 -23.40
C LEU A 10 -29.52 34.80 -22.59
N GLY A 11 -29.09 33.74 -23.26
CA GLY A 11 -28.61 32.52 -22.61
C GLY A 11 -27.36 32.86 -21.80
N ALA A 12 -27.50 32.91 -20.48
CA ALA A 12 -26.36 32.97 -19.58
C ALA A 12 -25.53 31.70 -19.81
N ILE A 13 -24.40 31.83 -20.52
CA ILE A 13 -23.38 30.79 -20.58
C ILE A 13 -22.78 30.73 -19.17
N LEU A 14 -23.35 29.87 -18.33
CA LEU A 14 -22.73 29.55 -17.05
C LEU A 14 -21.35 28.95 -17.36
N PRO A 15 -20.26 29.44 -16.74
CA PRO A 15 -18.96 28.83 -16.92
C PRO A 15 -19.08 27.37 -16.49
N VAL A 16 -18.91 26.46 -17.45
CA VAL A 16 -18.72 25.05 -17.16
C VAL A 16 -17.43 24.99 -16.37
N ALA A 17 -17.54 24.78 -15.05
CA ALA A 17 -16.38 24.55 -14.21
C ALA A 17 -15.62 23.38 -14.85
N ALA A 18 -14.41 23.65 -15.33
CA ALA A 18 -13.54 22.61 -15.87
C ALA A 18 -13.47 21.49 -14.83
N ALA A 19 -13.78 20.26 -15.25
CA ALA A 19 -13.69 19.12 -14.37
C ALA A 19 -12.26 19.07 -13.83
N PRO A 20 -12.06 18.83 -12.52
CA PRO A 20 -10.72 18.76 -11.97
C PRO A 20 -9.97 17.63 -12.68
N ASN A 21 -8.83 17.98 -13.28
CA ASN A 21 -7.99 17.00 -13.93
C ASN A 21 -7.44 16.01 -12.90
N PRO A 22 -7.49 14.69 -13.18
CA PRO A 22 -6.97 13.67 -12.27
C PRO A 22 -5.51 13.95 -11.91
N VAL A 23 -5.15 13.71 -10.65
CA VAL A 23 -3.75 13.44 -10.33
C VAL A 23 -3.48 11.97 -10.60
N THR A 24 -2.50 11.64 -11.43
CA THR A 24 -2.02 10.26 -11.58
C THR A 24 -0.53 10.17 -11.31
N GLN A 25 -0.10 9.02 -10.80
CA GLN A 25 1.30 8.60 -10.80
C GLN A 25 1.40 7.27 -11.54
N GLU A 26 2.47 7.09 -12.29
CA GLU A 26 2.76 5.83 -12.97
C GLU A 26 4.26 5.55 -12.91
N LEU A 27 4.63 4.37 -12.40
CA LEU A 27 5.99 3.88 -12.49
C LEU A 27 6.27 3.49 -13.95
N LYS A 28 7.30 4.10 -14.55
CA LYS A 28 7.61 3.91 -15.97
C LYS A 28 8.84 3.07 -16.20
N GLU A 29 9.84 3.25 -15.34
CA GLU A 29 11.12 2.59 -15.50
C GLU A 29 11.75 2.28 -14.14
N THR A 30 12.47 1.17 -14.09
CA THR A 30 13.33 0.79 -12.98
C THR A 30 14.65 0.30 -13.56
N TRP A 31 15.76 0.88 -13.11
CA TRP A 31 17.11 0.48 -13.52
C TRP A 31 18.07 0.47 -12.31
N HIS A 32 19.23 -0.13 -12.48
CA HIS A 32 20.25 -0.18 -11.42
C HIS A 32 21.49 0.60 -11.83
N GLU A 33 21.99 1.45 -10.93
CA GLU A 33 23.16 2.28 -11.18
C GLU A 33 23.94 2.48 -9.89
N ALA A 34 25.26 2.25 -9.93
CA ALA A 34 26.16 2.46 -8.79
C ALA A 34 25.70 1.84 -7.46
N GLY A 35 25.11 0.63 -7.49
CA GLY A 35 24.62 -0.06 -6.29
C GLY A 35 23.30 0.49 -5.73
N GLN A 36 22.56 1.25 -6.53
CA GLN A 36 21.24 1.78 -6.18
C GLN A 36 20.19 1.30 -7.19
N THR A 37 18.96 1.16 -6.72
CA THR A 37 17.79 1.01 -7.58
C THR A 37 17.26 2.39 -7.90
N ARG A 38 17.26 2.75 -9.18
CA ARG A 38 16.75 4.00 -9.74
C ARG A 38 15.36 3.76 -10.33
N ARG A 39 14.46 4.71 -10.12
CA ARG A 39 13.07 4.62 -10.56
C ARG A 39 12.60 5.93 -11.14
N ARG A 40 11.85 5.83 -12.23
CA ARG A 40 11.20 6.93 -12.92
C ARG A 40 9.70 6.86 -12.72
N ILE A 41 9.14 7.89 -12.09
CA ILE A 41 7.70 8.07 -11.92
C ILE A 41 7.28 9.21 -12.86
N HIS A 42 6.23 8.97 -13.65
CA HIS A 42 5.53 10.05 -14.32
C HIS A 42 4.37 10.48 -13.44
N VAL A 43 4.24 11.78 -13.25
CA VAL A 43 3.13 12.37 -12.52
C VAL A 43 2.36 13.26 -13.46
N THR A 44 1.03 13.20 -13.42
CA THR A 44 0.19 14.12 -14.19
C THR A 44 -0.71 14.88 -13.22
N ALA A 45 -0.66 16.20 -13.29
CA ALA A 45 -1.55 17.11 -12.58
C ALA A 45 -1.55 18.44 -13.33
N GLU A 46 -2.63 18.71 -14.07
CA GLU A 46 -2.75 19.95 -14.83
C GLU A 46 -2.67 21.16 -13.88
N GLY A 47 -1.80 22.13 -14.19
CA GLY A 47 -1.62 23.35 -13.40
C GLY A 47 -0.79 23.20 -12.12
N THR A 48 -0.15 22.05 -11.88
CA THR A 48 0.64 21.83 -10.65
C THR A 48 2.11 21.50 -10.97
N PRO A 49 3.10 22.27 -10.47
CA PRO A 49 4.52 21.99 -10.73
C PRO A 49 5.00 20.61 -10.22
N PRO A 50 5.94 19.94 -10.93
CA PRO A 50 6.54 18.68 -10.47
C PRO A 50 7.26 18.84 -9.12
N ASP A 51 7.77 20.04 -8.83
CA ASP A 51 8.52 20.35 -7.61
C ASP A 51 7.69 20.13 -6.33
N ASP A 52 6.37 20.27 -6.41
CA ASP A 52 5.50 20.03 -5.27
C ASP A 52 5.40 18.56 -4.92
N PHE A 53 5.28 17.66 -5.90
CA PHE A 53 5.38 16.21 -5.67
C PHE A 53 6.79 15.84 -5.20
N CYS A 54 7.79 16.46 -5.85
CA CYS A 54 9.19 16.27 -5.53
C CYS A 54 9.49 16.55 -4.06
N GLN A 55 8.96 17.61 -3.47
CA GLN A 55 9.19 17.98 -2.06
C GLN A 55 8.82 16.86 -1.09
N PHE A 56 7.82 16.05 -1.42
CA PHE A 56 7.35 14.98 -0.55
C PHE A 56 8.02 13.62 -0.82
N MET A 57 8.60 13.45 -2.01
CA MET A 57 9.36 12.24 -2.34
C MET A 57 10.63 12.13 -1.48
N GLY A 58 10.82 10.97 -0.86
CA GLY A 58 12.07 10.61 -0.21
C GLY A 58 13.15 10.16 -1.20
N GLY A 59 14.11 9.38 -0.71
CA GLY A 59 15.21 8.82 -1.49
C GLY A 59 16.46 9.70 -1.57
N VAL A 60 17.51 9.12 -2.17
CA VAL A 60 18.78 9.79 -2.46
C VAL A 60 18.88 10.12 -3.95
N ASN A 61 19.54 11.22 -4.30
CA ASN A 61 19.70 11.68 -5.68
C ASN A 61 18.38 11.82 -6.46
N LYS A 62 17.40 12.49 -5.85
CA LYS A 62 16.11 12.81 -6.46
C LYS A 62 16.25 13.97 -7.46
N GLN A 63 15.65 13.82 -8.63
CA GLN A 63 15.59 14.84 -9.68
C GLN A 63 14.15 14.95 -10.18
N CYS A 64 13.68 16.18 -10.33
CA CYS A 64 12.33 16.47 -10.79
C CYS A 64 12.43 17.47 -11.94
N TYR A 65 11.76 17.17 -13.05
CA TYR A 65 11.86 17.96 -14.27
C TYR A 65 10.62 17.78 -15.14
N ILE A 66 10.46 18.66 -16.12
CA ILE A 66 9.42 18.56 -17.15
C ILE A 66 10.07 17.91 -18.39
N HIS A 67 9.55 16.75 -18.79
CA HIS A 67 9.97 16.01 -19.98
C HIS A 67 8.97 16.24 -21.12
N GLU A 68 9.48 16.52 -22.32
CA GLU A 68 8.68 16.90 -23.49
C GLU A 68 7.59 15.88 -23.86
N SER A 69 7.90 14.59 -23.79
CA SER A 69 6.97 13.49 -24.14
C SER A 69 6.08 13.01 -22.99
N TYR A 70 6.42 13.35 -21.75
CA TYR A 70 5.88 12.65 -20.58
C TYR A 70 5.30 13.58 -19.51
N GLY A 71 5.46 14.90 -19.69
CA GLY A 71 5.02 15.88 -18.69
C GLY A 71 5.95 15.86 -17.49
N HIS A 72 5.39 15.77 -16.29
CA HIS A 72 6.16 15.87 -15.05
C HIS A 72 6.79 14.53 -14.70
N VAL A 73 8.11 14.53 -14.51
CA VAL A 73 8.90 13.33 -14.25
C VAL A 73 9.67 13.48 -12.94
N VAL A 74 9.70 12.40 -12.16
CA VAL A 74 10.54 12.27 -10.97
C VAL A 74 11.42 11.04 -11.10
N ASP A 75 12.73 11.26 -11.10
CA ASP A 75 13.74 10.23 -11.02
C ASP A 75 14.28 10.19 -9.59
N THR A 76 14.27 9.02 -8.96
CA THR A 76 14.73 8.85 -7.56
C THR A 76 15.56 7.59 -7.43
N SER A 77 16.47 7.56 -6.44
CA SER A 77 17.26 6.38 -6.11
C SER A 77 17.06 5.95 -4.67
N TYR A 78 17.13 4.65 -4.50
CA TYR A 78 17.12 4.00 -3.21
C TYR A 78 18.23 2.96 -3.17
N GLU A 79 18.61 2.55 -1.97
CA GLU A 79 19.52 1.42 -1.77
C GLU A 79 19.01 0.19 -2.54
N LEU A 80 19.92 -0.56 -3.12
CA LEU A 80 19.55 -1.74 -3.89
C LEU A 80 19.02 -2.85 -2.97
N GLY A 81 17.91 -3.47 -3.38
CA GLY A 81 17.24 -4.54 -2.64
C GLY A 81 15.93 -4.11 -1.95
N LEU A 82 15.26 -5.07 -1.31
CA LEU A 82 13.88 -4.90 -0.81
C LEU A 82 13.68 -3.72 0.14
N GLY A 83 14.69 -3.37 0.95
CA GLY A 83 14.59 -2.24 1.88
C GLY A 83 14.46 -0.90 1.15
N GLY A 84 15.25 -0.70 0.08
CA GLY A 84 15.11 0.48 -0.76
C GLY A 84 13.85 0.45 -1.62
N ASP A 85 13.39 -0.73 -2.01
CA ASP A 85 12.16 -0.90 -2.79
C ASP A 85 10.90 -0.61 -1.97
N GLN A 86 10.83 -1.10 -0.73
CA GLN A 86 9.75 -0.77 0.20
C GLN A 86 9.75 0.72 0.53
N ARG A 87 10.94 1.28 0.80
CA ARG A 87 11.07 2.71 1.10
C ARG A 87 10.64 3.56 -0.08
N PHE A 88 10.98 3.16 -1.31
CA PHE A 88 10.47 3.80 -2.52
C PHE A 88 8.94 3.83 -2.56
N TRP A 89 8.27 2.69 -2.37
CA TRP A 89 6.82 2.64 -2.46
C TRP A 89 6.14 3.45 -1.36
N ALA A 90 6.62 3.34 -0.13
CA ALA A 90 6.11 4.14 1.00
C ALA A 90 6.29 5.65 0.75
N ASP A 91 7.47 6.07 0.28
CA ASP A 91 7.74 7.47 -0.02
C ASP A 91 6.93 7.96 -1.24
N SER A 92 6.68 7.11 -2.24
CA SER A 92 5.86 7.42 -3.41
C SER A 92 4.38 7.59 -3.07
N GLU A 93 3.82 6.69 -2.25
CA GLU A 93 2.44 6.80 -1.77
C GLU A 93 2.28 8.01 -0.86
N TYR A 94 3.21 8.22 0.07
CA TYR A 94 3.22 9.40 0.92
C TYR A 94 3.29 10.69 0.10
N ALA A 95 4.16 10.74 -0.91
CA ALA A 95 4.27 11.89 -1.79
C ALA A 95 2.99 12.17 -2.56
N LEU A 96 2.37 11.12 -3.12
CA LEU A 96 1.10 11.25 -3.83
C LEU A 96 -0.01 11.80 -2.95
N GLU A 97 -0.19 11.28 -1.74
CA GLU A 97 -1.26 11.70 -0.83
C GLU A 97 -1.08 13.14 -0.32
N ASN A 98 0.17 13.53 0.00
CA ASN A 98 0.46 14.91 0.39
C ASN A 98 0.32 15.88 -0.79
N TRP A 99 0.72 15.45 -1.98
CA TRP A 99 0.58 16.26 -3.18
C TRP A 99 -0.88 16.53 -3.50
N LYS A 100 -1.74 15.48 -3.52
CA LYS A 100 -3.21 15.61 -3.66
C LYS A 100 -3.80 16.59 -2.65
N THR A 101 -3.36 16.48 -1.39
CA THR A 101 -3.86 17.33 -0.29
C THR A 101 -3.44 18.79 -0.47
N LYS A 102 -2.18 19.05 -0.87
CA LYS A 102 -1.64 20.41 -1.03
C LYS A 102 -2.26 21.15 -2.22
N THR A 103 -2.56 20.44 -3.30
CA THR A 103 -2.93 21.04 -4.58
C THR A 103 -4.44 21.14 -4.76
N ASN A 104 -5.23 20.60 -3.82
CA ASN A 104 -6.68 20.45 -3.92
C ASN A 104 -7.14 19.69 -5.19
N CYS A 105 -6.26 18.92 -5.82
CA CYS A 105 -6.63 18.13 -6.98
C CYS A 105 -7.50 16.95 -6.52
N LYS A 106 -8.69 16.79 -7.13
CA LYS A 106 -9.56 15.64 -6.86
C LYS A 106 -9.04 14.40 -7.59
N PRO A 107 -9.16 13.19 -7.00
CA PRO A 107 -8.88 11.95 -7.73
C PRO A 107 -9.75 11.89 -8.98
N GLY A 108 -9.18 11.36 -10.07
CA GLY A 108 -9.87 11.24 -11.36
C GLY A 108 -11.11 10.34 -11.31
N PRO A 109 -11.89 10.31 -12.40
CA PRO A 109 -13.17 9.61 -12.46
C PRO A 109 -13.08 8.09 -12.26
N ASP A 110 -11.88 7.49 -12.30
CA ASP A 110 -11.70 6.04 -12.26
C ASP A 110 -11.27 5.46 -10.90
N GLU A 111 -11.10 6.28 -9.85
CA GLU A 111 -10.79 5.78 -8.50
C GLU A 111 -11.70 6.37 -7.42
N CYS A 112 -13.00 6.12 -7.57
CA CYS A 112 -13.98 6.20 -6.49
C CYS A 112 -14.56 4.81 -6.19
N VAL A 113 -13.77 3.96 -5.54
CA VAL A 113 -14.33 2.91 -4.68
C VAL A 113 -13.73 3.04 -3.28
N ASN A 114 -14.45 3.82 -2.47
CA ASN A 114 -14.56 3.74 -1.02
C ASN A 114 -13.28 3.55 -0.19
N VAL A 115 -12.76 4.66 0.34
CA VAL A 115 -12.45 4.73 1.77
C VAL A 115 -13.05 6.02 2.34
N GLN A 116 -14.38 6.06 2.41
CA GLN A 116 -15.03 6.98 3.34
C GLN A 116 -14.73 6.51 4.76
N ARG A 117 -14.07 7.41 5.50
CA ARG A 117 -14.06 7.48 6.96
C ARG A 117 -15.45 7.20 7.53
N SER A 118 -15.69 6.00 8.02
CA SER A 118 -16.62 5.78 9.12
C SER A 118 -15.81 5.73 10.41
N ARG A 119 -15.61 6.91 11.02
CA ARG A 119 -15.59 6.99 12.48
C ARG A 119 -17.01 6.70 12.96
N SER A 120 -17.41 5.43 12.92
CA SER A 120 -18.50 4.94 13.75
C SER A 120 -17.88 4.59 15.09
N PHE A 121 -18.29 5.32 16.13
CA PHE A 121 -18.33 4.77 17.47
C PHE A 121 -19.00 3.40 17.37
N ILE A 122 -18.23 2.32 17.51
CA ILE A 122 -18.80 1.02 17.80
C ILE A 122 -19.39 1.16 19.20
N LYS A 123 -20.71 1.34 19.25
CA LYS A 123 -21.48 0.95 20.42
C LYS A 123 -21.21 -0.54 20.61
N ARG A 124 -20.64 -0.86 21.76
CA ARG A 124 -20.52 -2.22 22.30
C ARG A 124 -21.92 -2.73 22.57
N ASP A 125 -22.60 -3.24 21.55
CA ASP A 125 -23.80 -4.03 21.70
C ASP A 125 -23.78 -5.02 20.53
N ASP A 126 -23.02 -6.10 20.69
CA ASP A 126 -23.46 -7.46 20.36
C ASP A 126 -22.31 -8.45 20.63
N GLU A 127 -22.51 -9.18 21.73
CA GLU A 127 -21.78 -10.37 22.11
C GLU A 127 -22.01 -11.51 21.10
N ASP A 128 -21.50 -11.40 19.88
CA ASP A 128 -21.12 -12.60 19.12
C ASP A 128 -19.78 -13.09 19.66
N ARG A 129 -19.87 -13.67 20.87
CA ARG A 129 -18.84 -14.50 21.45
C ARG A 129 -18.49 -15.58 20.43
N VAL A 130 -17.33 -15.45 19.81
CA VAL A 130 -16.58 -16.57 19.22
C VAL A 130 -16.71 -17.73 20.22
N ARG A 131 -17.50 -18.75 19.86
CA ARG A 131 -17.70 -19.90 20.73
C ARG A 131 -16.33 -20.55 20.92
N PRO A 132 -15.83 -20.66 22.16
CA PRO A 132 -14.56 -21.32 22.42
C PRO A 132 -14.61 -22.75 21.84
N GLY A 133 -13.77 -23.04 20.84
CA GLY A 133 -13.62 -24.38 20.27
C GLY A 133 -14.20 -24.65 18.86
N LEU A 134 -14.66 -23.65 18.11
CA LEU A 134 -15.10 -23.83 16.70
C LEU A 134 -14.16 -23.24 15.64
N CYS A 135 -13.08 -22.56 16.02
CA CYS A 135 -12.12 -21.99 15.08
C CYS A 135 -10.86 -22.86 14.93
N LEU A 136 -10.39 -22.99 13.69
CA LEU A 136 -9.17 -23.70 13.31
C LEU A 136 -8.16 -22.71 12.74
N VAL A 137 -6.94 -22.75 13.26
CA VAL A 137 -5.82 -21.95 12.74
C VAL A 137 -4.71 -22.86 12.25
N ASN A 138 -4.04 -22.52 11.17
CA ASN A 138 -2.80 -23.18 10.76
C ASN A 138 -1.82 -22.13 10.25
N ALA A 139 -0.55 -22.37 10.48
CA ALA A 139 0.52 -21.64 9.84
C ALA A 139 1.56 -22.67 9.39
N GLU A 140 2.03 -22.54 8.16
CA GLU A 140 3.02 -23.45 7.60
C GLU A 140 4.06 -22.67 6.82
N VAL A 141 5.34 -22.90 7.12
CA VAL A 141 6.44 -22.38 6.30
C VAL A 141 6.46 -23.16 4.98
N LYS A 142 6.05 -22.53 3.88
CA LYS A 142 5.99 -23.16 2.55
C LYS A 142 7.26 -22.97 1.74
N GLU A 143 7.85 -21.78 1.85
CA GLU A 143 9.03 -21.43 1.06
C GLU A 143 10.09 -20.80 1.95
N THR A 144 11.34 -21.11 1.65
CA THR A 144 12.52 -20.48 2.23
C THR A 144 13.45 -20.12 1.10
N TRP A 145 13.84 -18.85 1.00
CA TRP A 145 14.77 -18.38 0.00
C TRP A 145 15.80 -17.42 0.60
N HIS A 146 16.88 -17.21 -0.13
CA HIS A 146 17.98 -16.38 0.30
C HIS A 146 18.05 -15.13 -0.57
N GLU A 147 18.12 -13.98 0.08
CA GLU A 147 18.46 -12.70 -0.53
C GLU A 147 19.69 -12.14 0.21
N ILE A 148 19.57 -11.00 0.90
CA ILE A 148 20.57 -10.47 1.84
C ILE A 148 20.50 -11.21 3.20
N ARG A 149 19.31 -11.73 3.52
CA ARG A 149 18.96 -12.48 4.73
C ARG A 149 18.17 -13.75 4.37
N THR A 150 17.94 -14.64 5.33
CA THR A 150 17.02 -15.78 5.12
C THR A 150 15.60 -15.23 5.11
N ARG A 151 14.88 -15.43 3.99
CA ARG A 151 13.47 -15.10 3.85
C ARG A 151 12.63 -16.36 3.95
N ARG A 152 11.49 -16.25 4.62
CA ARG A 152 10.53 -17.34 4.80
C ARG A 152 9.12 -16.85 4.49
N ARG A 153 8.39 -17.66 3.73
CA ARG A 153 6.98 -17.47 3.43
C ARG A 153 6.17 -18.45 4.25
N ILE A 154 5.29 -17.89 5.06
CA ILE A 154 4.38 -18.63 5.92
C ILE A 154 2.98 -18.49 5.32
N HIS A 155 2.37 -19.62 4.99
CA HIS A 155 0.97 -19.69 4.59
C HIS A 155 0.13 -19.84 5.84
N VAL A 156 -0.88 -18.99 6.01
CA VAL A 156 -1.69 -18.92 7.22
C VAL A 156 -3.16 -19.18 6.86
N THR A 157 -3.78 -20.15 7.51
CA THR A 157 -5.24 -20.32 7.53
C THR A 157 -5.79 -19.93 8.89
N ALA A 158 -6.96 -19.30 8.89
CA ALA A 158 -7.70 -19.01 10.10
C ALA A 158 -9.20 -19.06 9.82
N GLU A 159 -9.81 -20.20 10.10
CA GLU A 159 -11.25 -20.35 10.05
C GLU A 159 -11.84 -19.81 11.36
N GLY A 160 -12.51 -18.65 11.28
CA GLY A 160 -13.14 -18.02 12.45
C GLY A 160 -12.16 -17.34 13.40
N ALA A 161 -10.95 -17.00 12.95
CA ALA A 161 -9.95 -16.27 13.72
C ALA A 161 -9.31 -15.13 12.93
N ASP A 162 -8.85 -14.11 13.66
CA ASP A 162 -8.16 -12.96 13.09
C ASP A 162 -6.68 -13.26 12.84
N VAL A 163 -6.28 -13.26 11.57
CA VAL A 163 -4.89 -13.50 11.11
C VAL A 163 -3.97 -12.32 11.45
N THR A 164 -4.50 -11.11 11.63
CA THR A 164 -3.68 -9.94 11.98
C THR A 164 -2.97 -10.13 13.32
N ILE A 165 -3.54 -10.94 14.22
CA ILE A 165 -2.90 -11.32 15.50
C ILE A 165 -1.60 -12.09 15.24
N PHE A 166 -1.64 -13.12 14.37
CA PHE A 166 -0.46 -13.89 13.99
C PHE A 166 0.60 -12.98 13.37
N CYS A 167 0.20 -12.17 12.39
CA CYS A 167 1.09 -11.21 11.74
C CYS A 167 1.76 -10.28 12.75
N ASN A 168 0.99 -9.65 13.66
CA ASN A 168 1.52 -8.68 14.61
C ASN A 168 2.50 -9.30 15.61
N ARG A 169 2.30 -10.56 15.97
CA ARG A 169 3.13 -11.29 16.95
C ARG A 169 4.44 -11.82 16.36
N MET A 170 4.47 -12.14 15.07
CA MET A 170 5.70 -12.59 14.41
C MET A 170 6.80 -11.54 14.55
N LYS A 171 7.92 -11.93 15.14
CA LYS A 171 9.12 -11.09 15.22
C LYS A 171 10.03 -11.37 14.03
N GLY A 172 10.70 -10.34 13.54
CA GLY A 172 11.58 -10.40 12.38
C GLY A 172 11.59 -9.08 11.62
N GLU A 173 12.51 -8.96 10.68
CA GLU A 173 12.67 -7.76 9.86
C GLU A 173 11.97 -7.90 8.51
N ASN A 174 11.58 -6.77 7.91
CA ASN A 174 10.88 -6.67 6.62
C ASN A 174 9.67 -7.61 6.53
N LYS A 175 8.92 -7.72 7.64
CA LYS A 175 7.71 -8.52 7.73
C LYS A 175 6.61 -7.91 6.87
N GLN A 176 6.05 -8.70 5.96
CA GLN A 176 4.94 -8.33 5.09
C GLN A 176 3.81 -9.32 5.31
N CYS A 177 2.62 -8.80 5.58
CA CYS A 177 1.43 -9.61 5.76
C CYS A 177 0.37 -9.09 4.79
N TYR A 178 -0.13 -9.97 3.93
CA TYR A 178 -1.12 -9.56 2.95
C TYR A 178 -2.06 -10.71 2.62
N ASP A 179 -3.29 -10.33 2.24
CA ASP A 179 -4.29 -11.22 1.68
C ASP A 179 -3.97 -11.44 0.21
N HIS A 180 -3.51 -12.65 -0.11
CA HIS A 180 -3.22 -13.09 -1.45
C HIS A 180 -4.36 -13.99 -1.97
N LYS A 181 -5.40 -13.35 -2.50
CA LYS A 181 -6.61 -14.00 -3.04
C LYS A 181 -6.37 -15.07 -4.11
N CYS A 182 -5.17 -15.16 -4.67
CA CYS A 182 -4.80 -16.16 -5.68
C CYS A 182 -4.12 -17.42 -5.11
N TYR A 183 -3.86 -17.50 -3.80
CA TYR A 183 -3.30 -18.71 -3.16
C TYR A 183 -4.30 -19.32 -2.18
N ASP A 184 -4.24 -20.64 -2.06
CA ASP A 184 -4.82 -21.37 -0.93
C ASP A 184 -3.66 -21.73 0.02
N PRO A 185 -3.61 -21.16 1.24
CA PRO A 185 -4.59 -20.28 1.88
C PRO A 185 -4.45 -18.80 1.53
N PRO A 186 -5.49 -17.98 1.81
CA PRO A 186 -5.53 -16.59 1.36
C PRO A 186 -4.55 -15.68 2.09
N TYR A 187 -3.98 -16.07 3.23
CA TYR A 187 -3.06 -15.20 3.97
C TYR A 187 -1.62 -15.66 3.88
N VAL A 188 -0.75 -14.73 3.52
CA VAL A 188 0.69 -14.96 3.39
C VAL A 188 1.44 -13.99 4.29
N VAL A 189 2.41 -14.53 5.03
CA VAL A 189 3.35 -13.76 5.84
C VAL A 189 4.77 -14.03 5.34
N ASP A 190 5.39 -13.01 4.75
CA ASP A 190 6.79 -13.06 4.36
C ASP A 190 7.64 -12.34 5.40
N ILE A 191 8.69 -13.00 5.90
CA ILE A 191 9.51 -12.48 7.00
C ILE A 191 11.00 -12.76 6.78
N SER A 192 11.87 -11.86 7.27
CA SER A 192 13.33 -11.99 7.18
C SER A 192 13.97 -12.22 8.54
N HIS A 193 14.97 -13.08 8.59
CA HIS A 193 15.78 -13.38 9.77
C HIS A 193 17.27 -13.45 9.41
N ASP A 194 18.12 -13.37 10.44
CA ASP A 194 19.57 -13.47 10.25
C ASP A 194 19.98 -14.78 9.59
N LEU A 195 21.07 -14.71 8.83
CA LEU A 195 21.64 -15.88 8.16
C LEU A 195 22.33 -16.82 9.16
N GLY A 196 22.25 -18.11 8.87
CA GLY A 196 23.00 -19.15 9.57
C GLY A 196 22.29 -19.75 10.79
N PRO A 197 22.95 -20.68 11.50
CA PRO A 197 22.30 -21.53 12.49
C PRO A 197 21.65 -20.78 13.66
N ALA A 198 22.24 -19.65 14.08
CA ALA A 198 21.70 -18.83 15.15
C ALA A 198 20.40 -18.11 14.72
N GLY A 199 20.39 -17.51 13.53
CA GLY A 199 19.19 -16.85 12.99
C GLY A 199 18.06 -17.83 12.70
N ASP A 200 18.39 -19.04 12.22
CA ASP A 200 17.42 -20.12 12.05
C ASP A 200 16.82 -20.57 13.38
N HIS A 201 17.65 -20.72 14.41
CA HIS A 201 17.17 -21.06 15.74
C HIS A 201 16.21 -20.00 16.30
N THR A 202 16.61 -18.72 16.24
CA THR A 202 15.76 -17.60 16.69
C THR A 202 14.45 -17.52 15.92
N PHE A 203 14.47 -17.74 14.59
CA PHE A 203 13.25 -17.80 13.78
C PHE A 203 12.28 -18.86 14.31
N TRP A 204 12.75 -20.10 14.52
CA TRP A 204 11.87 -21.19 14.93
C TRP A 204 11.33 -21.00 16.37
N GLU A 205 12.11 -20.40 17.26
CA GLU A 205 11.65 -20.02 18.59
C GLU A 205 10.54 -18.96 18.51
N ASP A 206 10.75 -17.89 17.74
CA ASP A 206 9.77 -16.82 17.55
C ASP A 206 8.49 -17.32 16.85
N TYR A 207 8.65 -18.20 15.85
CA TYR A 207 7.54 -18.84 15.15
C TYR A 207 6.67 -19.67 16.11
N LYS A 208 7.30 -20.53 16.91
CA LYS A 208 6.61 -21.35 17.90
C LYS A 208 5.90 -20.49 18.96
N GLN A 209 6.61 -19.50 19.50
CA GLN A 209 6.03 -18.59 20.49
C GLN A 209 4.82 -17.84 19.92
N THR A 210 4.90 -17.42 18.65
CA THR A 210 3.80 -16.72 17.98
C THR A 210 2.59 -17.63 17.80
N MET A 211 2.79 -18.87 17.36
CA MET A 211 1.71 -19.86 17.28
C MET A 211 1.04 -20.12 18.63
N ASP A 212 1.83 -20.31 19.69
CA ASP A 212 1.31 -20.56 21.04
C ASP A 212 0.47 -19.39 21.56
N LEU A 213 0.95 -18.15 21.36
CA LEU A 213 0.21 -16.94 21.75
C LEU A 213 -1.05 -16.75 20.93
N TRP A 214 -0.99 -17.00 19.62
CA TRP A 214 -2.13 -16.85 18.73
C TRP A 214 -3.26 -17.82 19.10
N MET A 215 -2.93 -19.09 19.35
CA MET A 215 -3.90 -20.08 19.85
C MET A 215 -4.50 -19.65 21.20
N LYS A 216 -3.67 -19.15 22.12
CA LYS A 216 -4.13 -18.72 23.44
C LYS A 216 -5.09 -17.53 23.37
N GLU A 217 -4.78 -16.53 22.54
CA GLU A 217 -5.58 -15.30 22.44
C GLU A 217 -6.89 -15.52 21.68
N THR A 218 -6.88 -16.38 20.66
CA THR A 218 -8.07 -16.69 19.87
C THR A 218 -8.90 -17.83 20.45
N SER A 219 -8.35 -18.59 21.39
CA SER A 219 -8.93 -19.86 21.89
C SER A 219 -9.18 -20.90 20.77
N CYS A 220 -8.46 -20.79 19.65
CA CYS A 220 -8.55 -21.71 18.51
C CYS A 220 -7.60 -22.90 18.67
N LYS A 221 -7.89 -23.97 17.91
CA LYS A 221 -7.03 -25.15 17.81
C LYS A 221 -6.25 -25.12 16.50
N THR A 222 -5.13 -25.83 16.46
CA THR A 222 -4.46 -26.10 15.18
C THR A 222 -5.29 -27.07 14.34
N GLY A 223 -5.48 -26.74 13.06
CA GLY A 223 -6.12 -27.61 12.06
C GLY A 223 -5.20 -28.71 11.53
#